data_AF-A0A7L4TLJ5-F1
#
_entry.id   AF-A0A7L4TLJ5-F1
#
_cell.length_a   1.000
_cell.length_b   1.000
_cell.length_c   1.000
_cell.angle_alpha   90.00
_cell.angle_beta   90.00
_cell.angle_gamma   90.00
#
_symmetry.space_group_name_H-M   'P 1'
#
loop_
_entity.id
_entity.type
_entity.pdbx_description
1 polymer ?
#
loop_
_entity_poly.entity_id
_entity_poly.type
_entity_poly.pdbx_seq_one_letter_code
_entity_poly.pdbx_strand_id
1 'polypeptide(L)'
;MHKSAFGKWIGGFLTFVFIIYITFLAMTVLRTYIEVVQIWIFPELPTWAISLSIILIAYYAITSGFRVVAGICFLGVIIPMFLYLSALAPLEFATYRNLLPLFDTSINVQIEATK
;
A
#
# COMPACT_ATOMS: atom_id res chain seq x y z
N MET A 1 -1.93 -24.66 7.28
CA MET A 1 -1.82 -24.02 8.62
C MET A 1 -3.19 -23.88 9.29
N HIS A 2 -4.15 -23.09 8.78
CA HIS A 2 -5.48 -22.95 9.42
C HIS A 2 -6.32 -24.24 9.53
N LYS A 3 -6.27 -25.13 8.53
CA LYS A 3 -6.97 -26.45 8.60
C LYS A 3 -6.43 -27.37 9.71
N SER A 4 -5.15 -27.25 10.09
CA SER A 4 -4.55 -28.07 11.15
C SER A 4 -4.90 -27.55 12.55
N ALA A 5 -5.18 -26.25 12.70
CA ALA A 5 -5.45 -25.63 13.99
C ALA A 5 -6.95 -25.59 14.35
N PHE A 6 -7.84 -25.40 13.37
CA PHE A 6 -9.28 -25.18 13.59
C PHE A 6 -10.20 -26.22 12.92
N GLY A 7 -9.62 -27.31 12.40
CA GLY A 7 -10.38 -28.35 11.69
C GLY A 7 -10.80 -27.95 10.26
N LYS A 8 -11.46 -28.89 9.57
CA LYS A 8 -11.73 -28.81 8.13
C LYS A 8 -12.74 -27.73 7.74
N TRP A 9 -13.72 -27.46 8.61
CA TRP A 9 -14.82 -26.51 8.36
C TRP A 9 -14.42 -25.07 8.68
N ILE A 10 -14.07 -24.77 9.93
CA ILE A 10 -13.69 -23.41 10.35
C ILE A 10 -12.37 -22.98 9.69
N GLY A 11 -11.38 -23.89 9.62
CA GLY A 11 -10.13 -23.62 8.92
C GLY A 11 -10.31 -23.42 7.41
N GLY A 12 -11.32 -24.05 6.81
CA GLY A 12 -11.68 -23.84 5.40
C GLY A 12 -12.26 -22.44 5.16
N PHE A 13 -13.25 -22.04 5.95
CA PHE A 13 -13.85 -20.71 5.88
C PHE A 13 -12.82 -19.60 6.09
N LEU A 14 -11.98 -19.72 7.12
CA LEU A 14 -10.95 -18.72 7.41
C LEU A 14 -9.89 -18.63 6.31
N THR A 15 -9.54 -19.75 5.67
CA THR A 15 -8.64 -19.73 4.51
C THR A 15 -9.28 -19.01 3.32
N PHE A 16 -10.58 -19.22 3.08
CA PHE A 16 -11.30 -18.54 2.00
C PHE A 16 -11.37 -17.02 2.23
N VAL A 17 -11.73 -16.59 3.44
CA VAL A 17 -11.72 -15.16 3.82
C VAL A 17 -10.32 -14.56 3.68
N PHE A 18 -9.28 -15.30 4.10
CA PHE A 18 -7.91 -14.84 3.97
C PHE A 18 -7.46 -14.67 2.51
N ILE A 19 -7.85 -15.59 1.62
CA ILE A 19 -7.57 -15.47 0.18
C ILE A 19 -8.24 -14.22 -0.37
N ILE A 20 -9.53 -14.01 -0.07
CA ILE A 20 -10.26 -12.81 -0.50
C ILE A 20 -9.56 -11.55 -0.01
N TYR A 21 -9.18 -11.51 1.27
CA TYR A 21 -8.48 -10.37 1.86
C TYR A 21 -7.17 -10.05 1.13
N ILE A 22 -6.33 -11.05 0.88
CA ILE A 22 -5.06 -10.88 0.15
C ILE A 22 -5.31 -10.46 -1.31
N THR A 23 -6.35 -10.98 -1.96
CA THR A 23 -6.72 -10.58 -3.32
C THR A 23 -7.12 -9.11 -3.38
N PHE A 24 -7.99 -8.64 -2.48
CA PHE A 24 -8.37 -7.23 -2.41
C PHE A 24 -7.16 -6.35 -2.10
N LEU A 25 -6.31 -6.74 -1.15
CA LEU A 25 -5.08 -6.03 -0.84
C LEU A 25 -4.19 -5.88 -2.09
N ALA A 26 -3.99 -6.96 -2.85
CA ALA A 26 -3.20 -6.95 -4.08
C ALA A 26 -3.84 -6.04 -5.16
N MET A 27 -5.17 -6.04 -5.30
CA MET A 27 -5.87 -5.14 -6.22
C MET A 27 -5.71 -3.68 -5.82
N THR A 28 -5.82 -3.35 -4.53
CA THR A 28 -5.61 -2.00 -4.02
C THR A 28 -4.20 -1.52 -4.32
N VAL A 29 -3.18 -2.32 -4.01
CA VAL A 29 -1.77 -1.98 -4.29
C VAL A 29 -1.52 -1.80 -5.78
N LEU A 30 -2.12 -2.65 -6.63
CA LEU A 30 -1.99 -2.52 -8.08
C LEU A 30 -2.60 -1.21 -8.59
N ARG A 31 -3.80 -0.84 -8.10
CA ARG A 31 -4.48 0.40 -8.51
C ARG A 31 -3.72 1.65 -8.09
N THR A 32 -3.24 1.70 -6.86
CA THR A 32 -2.46 2.86 -6.38
C THR A 32 -1.17 3.03 -7.18
N TYR A 33 -0.49 1.93 -7.55
CA TYR A 33 0.70 2.00 -8.40
C TYR A 33 0.39 2.52 -9.81
N ILE A 34 -0.71 2.05 -10.42
CA ILE A 34 -1.13 2.51 -11.74
C ILE A 34 -1.44 4.01 -11.71
N GLU A 35 -2.17 4.48 -10.71
CA GLU A 35 -2.49 5.90 -10.54
C GLU A 35 -1.23 6.76 -10.42
N VAL A 36 -0.25 6.33 -9.62
CA VAL A 36 1.04 7.02 -9.52
C VAL A 36 1.73 7.07 -10.89
N VAL A 37 1.81 5.96 -11.62
CA VAL A 37 2.44 5.97 -12.96
C VAL A 37 1.71 6.87 -13.94
N GLN A 38 0.38 6.90 -13.91
CA GLN A 38 -0.43 7.75 -14.80
C GLN A 38 -0.26 9.24 -14.47
N ILE A 39 -0.26 9.61 -13.19
CA ILE A 39 -0.09 11.01 -12.78
C ILE A 39 1.30 11.53 -13.15
N TRP A 40 2.34 10.72 -12.95
CA TRP A 40 3.73 11.19 -13.04
C TRP A 40 4.40 10.94 -14.40
N ILE A 41 4.01 9.91 -15.15
CA ILE A 41 4.74 9.48 -16.35
C ILE A 41 3.83 9.42 -17.58
N PHE A 42 2.74 8.65 -17.53
CA PHE A 42 1.92 8.37 -18.70
C PHE A 42 0.41 8.54 -18.43
N PRO A 43 -0.12 9.78 -18.50
CA PRO A 43 -1.50 10.07 -18.16
C PRO A 43 -2.53 9.40 -19.07
N GLU A 44 -2.18 9.21 -20.34
CA GLU A 44 -3.12 8.70 -21.36
C GLU A 44 -3.06 7.17 -21.55
N LEU A 45 -2.09 6.48 -20.92
CA LEU A 45 -1.96 5.04 -21.06
C LEU A 45 -3.13 4.36 -20.34
N PRO A 46 -3.88 3.45 -21.00
CA PRO A 46 -5.00 2.77 -20.39
C PRO A 46 -4.55 1.88 -19.23
N THR A 47 -5.35 1.87 -18.15
CA THR A 47 -5.04 1.17 -16.90
C THR A 47 -4.77 -0.32 -17.10
N TRP A 48 -5.43 -0.96 -18.06
CA TRP A 48 -5.26 -2.39 -18.32
C TRP A 48 -3.85 -2.73 -18.82
N ALA A 49 -3.25 -1.87 -19.65
CA ALA A 49 -1.91 -2.11 -20.22
C ALA A 49 -0.83 -2.02 -19.14
N ILE A 50 -0.94 -1.02 -18.26
CA ILE A 50 -0.05 -0.88 -17.09
C ILE A 50 -0.26 -2.05 -16.13
N SER A 51 -1.52 -2.43 -15.87
CA SER A 51 -1.83 -3.55 -14.97
C SER A 51 -1.20 -4.87 -15.45
N LEU A 52 -1.30 -5.18 -16.74
CA LEU A 52 -0.75 -6.40 -17.33
C LEU A 52 0.77 -6.41 -17.21
N SER A 53 1.40 -5.27 -17.47
CA SER A 53 2.85 -5.09 -17.34
C SER A 53 3.34 -5.34 -15.90
N ILE A 54 2.68 -4.75 -14.90
CA ILE A 54 3.02 -4.95 -13.49
C ILE A 54 2.81 -6.41 -13.07
N ILE A 55 1.72 -7.04 -13.50
CA ILE A 55 1.42 -8.44 -13.18
C ILE A 55 2.48 -9.37 -13.79
N LEU A 56 2.94 -9.13 -15.01
CA LEU A 56 4.01 -9.92 -15.63
C LEU A 56 5.33 -9.82 -14.84
N ILE A 57 5.70 -8.62 -14.41
CA ILE A 57 6.91 -8.40 -13.61
C ILE A 57 6.78 -9.11 -12.26
N ALA A 58 5.61 -8.99 -11.60
CA ALA A 58 5.35 -9.66 -10.33
C ALA A 58 5.42 -11.19 -10.47
N TYR A 59 4.85 -11.74 -11.54
CA TYR A 59 4.92 -13.18 -11.85
C TYR A 59 6.36 -13.65 -12.05
N TYR A 60 7.16 -12.88 -12.80
CA TYR A 60 8.58 -13.17 -12.98
C TYR A 60 9.37 -13.13 -11.66
N ALA A 61 9.09 -12.15 -10.80
CA ALA A 61 9.74 -12.04 -9.49
C ALA A 61 9.40 -13.23 -8.58
N ILE A 62 8.14 -13.67 -8.57
CA ILE A 62 7.68 -14.81 -7.76
C ILE A 62 8.32 -16.12 -8.24
N THR A 63 8.38 -16.34 -9.55
CA THR A 63 8.97 -17.55 -10.14
C THR A 63 10.49 -17.63 -9.96
N SER A 64 11.17 -16.49 -9.82
CA SER A 64 12.62 -16.41 -9.59
C SER A 64 13.05 -16.81 -8.17
N GLY A 65 12.11 -17.09 -7.26
CA GLY A 65 12.36 -17.61 -5.92
C GLY A 65 12.47 -16.55 -4.81
N PHE A 66 12.52 -17.02 -3.56
CA PHE A 66 12.38 -16.17 -2.37
C PHE A 66 13.47 -15.08 -2.25
N ARG A 67 14.71 -15.37 -2.65
CA ARG A 67 15.83 -14.42 -2.56
C ARG A 67 15.58 -13.17 -3.40
N VAL A 68 14.97 -13.32 -4.58
CA VAL A 68 14.68 -12.19 -5.47
C VAL A 68 13.56 -11.33 -4.88
N VAL A 69 12.49 -11.96 -4.38
CA VAL A 69 11.38 -11.26 -3.72
C VAL A 69 11.87 -10.45 -2.52
N ALA A 70 12.70 -11.05 -1.65
CA ALA A 70 13.25 -10.35 -0.49
C ALA A 70 14.13 -9.15 -0.89
N GLY A 71 14.94 -9.28 -1.94
CA GLY A 71 15.75 -8.17 -2.47
C GLY A 71 14.91 -7.02 -3.01
N ILE A 72 13.84 -7.33 -3.75
CA ILE A 72 12.89 -6.32 -4.26
C ILE A 72 12.19 -5.61 -3.10
N CYS A 73 11.72 -6.34 -2.09
CA CYS A 73 11.11 -5.73 -0.90
C CYS A 73 12.09 -4.82 -0.15
N PHE A 74 13.34 -5.24 0.00
CA PHE A 74 14.37 -4.45 0.67
C PHE A 74 14.63 -3.12 -0.06
N LEU A 75 14.83 -3.18 -1.38
CA LEU A 75 15.02 -1.97 -2.20
C LEU A 75 13.75 -1.11 -2.25
N GLY A 76 12.58 -1.75 -2.30
CA GLY A 76 11.28 -1.09 -2.29
C GLY A 76 10.98 -0.32 -1.01
N VAL A 77 11.67 -0.60 0.10
CA VAL A 77 11.58 0.19 1.34
C VAL A 77 12.67 1.27 1.39
N ILE A 78 13.90 0.94 1.01
CA ILE A 78 15.05 1.85 1.14
C ILE A 78 14.97 3.03 0.16
N ILE A 79 14.60 2.79 -1.09
CA ILE A 79 14.53 3.86 -2.10
C ILE A 79 13.51 4.95 -1.70
N PRO A 80 12.24 4.63 -1.37
CA PRO A 80 11.29 5.65 -0.97
C PRO A 80 11.58 6.24 0.42
N MET A 81 12.42 5.62 1.25
CA MET A 81 12.85 6.20 2.52
C MET A 81 13.48 7.60 2.34
N PHE A 82 14.19 7.82 1.22
CA PHE A 82 14.77 9.12 0.91
C PHE A 82 13.72 10.21 0.59
N LEU A 83 12.49 9.84 0.21
CA LEU A 83 11.40 10.82 0.00
C LEU A 83 10.98 11.49 1.31
N TYR A 84 11.19 10.87 2.47
CA TYR A 84 10.96 11.55 3.75
C TYR A 84 11.90 12.73 3.95
N LEU A 85 13.11 12.68 3.36
CA LEU A 85 14.04 13.80 3.44
C LEU A 85 13.58 14.98 2.56
N SER A 86 12.96 14.72 1.41
CA SER A 86 12.41 15.80 0.58
C SER A 86 11.22 16.51 1.24
N ALA A 87 10.51 15.84 2.14
CA ALA A 87 9.47 16.45 2.96
C ALA A 87 10.01 17.50 3.94
N LEU A 88 11.33 17.59 4.17
CA LEU A 88 11.93 18.65 4.99
C LEU A 88 11.99 20.01 4.29
N ALA A 89 12.15 20.06 2.97
CA ALA A 89 12.27 21.33 2.23
C ALA A 89 11.00 22.20 2.31
N PRO A 90 9.77 21.66 2.23
CA PRO A 90 8.55 22.45 2.41
C PRO A 90 8.35 23.01 3.82
N LEU A 91 9.07 22.55 4.85
CA LEU A 91 8.90 23.07 6.22
C LEU A 91 9.28 24.55 6.33
N GLU A 92 10.16 25.06 5.48
CA GLU A 92 10.50 26.50 5.46
C GLU A 92 9.30 27.37 5.05
N PHE A 93 8.37 26.80 4.27
CA PHE A 93 7.14 27.47 3.84
C PHE A 93 5.93 27.13 4.74
N ALA A 94 6.15 26.36 5.81
CA ALA A 94 5.08 25.94 6.71
C ALA A 94 4.57 27.12 7.54
N THR A 95 3.31 27.48 7.33
CA THR A 95 2.62 28.43 8.22
C THR A 95 2.15 27.68 9.46
N TYR A 96 2.90 27.77 10.57
CA TYR A 96 2.56 27.10 11.83
C TYR A 96 1.17 27.45 12.36
N ARG A 97 0.61 28.59 11.95
CA ARG A 97 -0.75 29.01 12.30
C ARG A 97 -1.84 28.13 11.68
N ASN A 98 -1.58 27.49 10.54
CA ASN A 98 -2.48 26.52 9.92
C ASN A 98 -2.55 25.20 10.70
N LEU A 99 -1.65 25.00 11.66
CA LEU A 99 -1.74 23.88 12.58
C LEU A 99 -2.74 24.17 13.70
N LEU A 100 -3.02 25.44 14.02
CA LEU A 100 -3.93 25.79 15.09
C LEU A 100 -5.40 25.81 14.63
N PRO A 101 -6.35 25.38 15.48
CA PRO A 101 -6.10 24.93 16.85
C PRO A 101 -5.79 23.43 16.93
N LEU A 102 -4.56 23.10 17.29
CA LEU A 102 -4.24 21.75 17.76
C LEU A 102 -4.83 21.64 19.17
N PHE A 103 -5.78 20.72 19.35
CA PHE A 103 -6.34 20.36 20.65
C PHE A 103 -7.28 21.37 21.34
N ASP A 104 -7.91 22.32 20.64
CA ASP A 104 -8.96 23.17 21.26
C ASP A 104 -10.24 22.40 21.62
N THR A 105 -10.44 21.22 21.02
CA THR A 105 -11.60 20.37 21.28
C THR A 105 -11.25 19.22 22.21
N SER A 106 -12.19 18.84 23.07
CA SER A 106 -12.04 17.67 23.94
C SER A 106 -11.88 16.39 23.11
N ILE A 107 -11.09 15.43 23.63
CA ILE A 107 -10.69 14.18 22.94
C ILE A 107 -11.88 13.43 22.34
N ASN A 108 -13.05 13.46 23.01
CA ASN A 108 -14.28 12.83 22.49
C ASN A 108 -14.74 13.42 21.15
N VAL A 109 -14.67 14.75 20.99
CA VAL A 109 -15.06 15.45 19.75
C VAL A 109 -14.06 15.16 18.63
N GLN A 110 -12.78 14.98 18.95
CA GLN A 110 -11.75 14.62 17.97
C GLN A 110 -11.93 13.20 17.43
N ILE A 111 -12.32 12.25 18.29
CA ILE A 111 -12.61 10.86 17.90
C ILE A 111 -13.86 10.80 17.02
N GLU A 112 -14.87 11.62 17.31
CA GLU A 112 -16.11 11.67 16.53
C GLU A 112 -15.92 12.29 15.14
N ALA A 113 -15.04 13.28 15.00
CA ALA A 113 -14.70 13.91 13.71
C ALA A 113 -13.82 13.04 12.78
N THR A 114 -13.20 11.98 13.31
CA THR A 114 -12.32 11.05 12.54
C THR A 114 -13.11 9.91 11.90
N LYS A 115 -14.36 9.68 12.31
CA LYS A 115 -15.27 8.71 11.69
C LYS A 115 -15.90 9.27 10.41
#